data_AF-A0A1W5CYR5-F1
#
_entry.id   AF-A0A1W5CYR5-F1
#
_cell.length_a   1.000
_cell.length_b   1.000
_cell.length_c   1.000
_cell.angle_alpha   90.00
_cell.angle_beta   90.00
_cell.angle_gamma   90.00
#
_symmetry.space_group_name_H-M   'P 1'
#
loop_
_entity.id
_entity.type
_entity.pdbx_description
1 polymer ?
#
loop_
_entity_poly.entity_id
_entity_poly.type
_entity_poly.pdbx_seq_one_letter_code
_entity_poly.pdbx_strand_id
1 'polypeptide(L)'
;MENNKRVILAKAGDWDMWIATVRIRASNLRVWNIITPDAEEKPQRLVEPERPSTTAIHTARAGGNVEAVKSAMEIYNLDKEVYKIDLADFERQAKALSDLTTFLQDIISAHNITYLKNVEPHPWDILRALKKRLAPSDTA
;
A
#
# COMPACT_ATOMS: atom_id res chain seq x y z
N MET A 1 -26.17 13.46 7.02
CA MET A 1 -25.38 14.42 6.23
C MET A 1 -25.06 13.74 4.92
N GLU A 2 -25.68 14.16 3.82
CA GLU A 2 -25.29 13.66 2.49
C GLU A 2 -23.90 14.18 2.19
N ASN A 3 -22.90 13.27 2.21
CA ASN A 3 -21.61 13.58 1.59
C ASN A 3 -21.88 13.73 0.09
N ASN A 4 -21.97 14.96 -0.39
CA ASN A 4 -22.02 15.27 -1.80
C ASN A 4 -20.67 14.89 -2.42
N LYS A 5 -20.48 13.58 -2.67
CA LYS A 5 -19.24 13.02 -3.22
C LYS A 5 -19.08 13.57 -4.63
N ARG A 6 -18.07 14.43 -4.80
CA ARG A 6 -17.73 15.01 -6.11
C ARG A 6 -17.21 13.90 -7.00
N VAL A 7 -18.06 13.42 -7.92
CA VAL A 7 -17.62 12.55 -9.01
C VAL A 7 -16.69 13.34 -9.93
N ILE A 8 -15.48 12.84 -10.14
CA ILE A 8 -14.46 13.49 -10.96
C ILE A 8 -14.22 12.68 -12.24
N LEU A 9 -14.20 11.34 -12.19
CA LEU A 9 -13.99 10.48 -13.36
C LEU A 9 -15.30 9.85 -13.84
N ALA A 10 -15.93 10.49 -14.83
CA ALA A 10 -17.12 9.98 -15.49
C ALA A 10 -16.81 9.44 -16.90
N LYS A 11 -15.96 10.15 -17.65
CA LYS A 11 -15.63 9.89 -19.06
C LYS A 11 -14.12 10.01 -19.32
N ALA A 12 -13.68 9.60 -20.50
CA ALA A 12 -12.26 9.62 -20.87
C ALA A 12 -11.62 11.02 -20.77
N GLY A 13 -12.35 12.08 -21.15
CA GLY A 13 -11.85 13.46 -21.05
C GLY A 13 -11.60 13.95 -19.62
N ASP A 14 -12.03 13.23 -18.59
CA ASP A 14 -11.75 13.57 -17.19
C ASP A 14 -10.42 12.96 -16.69
N TRP A 15 -9.81 12.06 -17.48
CA TRP A 15 -8.70 11.21 -17.06
C TRP A 15 -7.51 12.01 -16.52
N ASP A 16 -7.02 12.99 -17.28
CA ASP A 16 -5.78 13.71 -16.94
C ASP A 16 -5.91 14.48 -15.61
N MET A 17 -7.04 15.18 -15.42
CA MET A 17 -7.31 15.89 -14.18
C MET A 17 -7.51 14.92 -13.01
N TRP A 18 -8.18 13.82 -13.25
CA TRP A 18 -8.44 12.80 -12.23
C TRP A 18 -7.15 12.11 -11.78
N ILE A 19 -6.32 11.62 -12.71
CA ILE A 19 -5.07 10.92 -12.38
C ILE A 19 -4.06 11.87 -11.71
N ALA A 20 -4.03 13.15 -12.08
CA ALA A 20 -3.23 14.16 -11.39
C ALA A 20 -3.67 14.32 -9.92
N THR A 21 -4.99 14.34 -9.66
CA THR A 21 -5.54 14.41 -8.30
C THR A 21 -5.16 13.17 -7.48
N VAL A 22 -5.28 11.98 -8.07
CA VAL A 22 -4.87 10.72 -7.43
C VAL A 22 -3.37 10.72 -7.13
N ARG A 23 -2.55 11.14 -8.09
CA ARG A 23 -1.09 11.21 -7.95
C ARG A 23 -0.67 12.11 -6.81
N ILE A 24 -1.26 13.30 -6.69
CA ILE A 24 -0.97 14.24 -5.59
C ILE A 24 -1.30 13.59 -4.24
N ARG A 25 -2.49 12.98 -4.11
CA ARG A 25 -2.92 12.35 -2.85
C ARG A 25 -2.01 11.18 -2.48
N ALA A 26 -1.70 10.30 -3.43
CA ALA A 26 -0.83 9.16 -3.22
C ALA A 26 0.63 9.56 -2.91
N SER A 27 1.11 10.67 -3.49
CA SER A 27 2.44 11.22 -3.19
C SER A 27 2.50 11.77 -1.77
N ASN A 28 1.46 12.47 -1.31
CA ASN A 28 1.36 12.94 0.07
C ASN A 28 1.33 11.78 1.08
N LEU A 29 0.72 10.66 0.69
CA LEU A 29 0.72 9.42 1.46
C LEU A 29 2.00 8.58 1.28
N ARG A 30 2.95 9.02 0.44
CA ARG A 30 4.20 8.32 0.09
C ARG A 30 4.01 6.90 -0.47
N VAL A 31 2.90 6.65 -1.16
CA VAL A 31 2.58 5.33 -1.76
C VAL A 31 2.50 5.35 -3.28
N TRP A 32 2.73 6.49 -3.96
CA TRP A 32 2.65 6.58 -5.42
C TRP A 32 3.50 5.51 -6.14
N ASN A 33 4.71 5.28 -5.66
CA ASN A 33 5.65 4.33 -6.27
C ASN A 33 5.18 2.87 -6.24
N ILE A 34 4.26 2.52 -5.32
CA ILE A 34 3.72 1.15 -5.18
C ILE A 34 2.30 1.00 -5.74
N ILE A 35 1.76 2.04 -6.39
CA ILE A 35 0.42 1.99 -6.99
C ILE A 35 0.37 2.52 -8.43
N THR A 36 1.47 3.05 -8.96
CA THR A 36 1.48 3.70 -10.27
C THR A 36 0.96 2.75 -11.37
N PRO A 37 -0.04 3.16 -12.16
CA PRO A 37 -0.60 2.32 -13.23
C PRO A 37 0.29 2.24 -14.47
N ASP A 38 1.42 2.95 -14.45
CA ASP A 38 2.43 2.92 -15.52
C ASP A 38 3.42 1.76 -15.35
N ALA A 39 3.49 1.17 -14.16
CA ALA A 39 4.30 -0.03 -13.95
C ALA A 39 3.70 -1.23 -14.72
N GLU A 40 4.55 -1.93 -15.47
CA GLU A 40 4.16 -3.12 -16.23
C GLU A 40 3.69 -4.26 -15.30
N GLU A 41 4.37 -4.39 -14.16
CA GLU A 41 4.11 -5.40 -13.14
C GLU A 41 3.40 -4.80 -11.92
N LYS A 42 2.59 -5.64 -11.27
CA LYS A 42 1.97 -5.28 -9.99
C LYS A 42 3.09 -5.11 -8.96
N PRO A 43 3.18 -3.97 -8.27
CA PRO A 43 4.15 -3.79 -7.20
C PRO A 43 4.00 -4.91 -6.17
N GLN A 44 5.13 -5.37 -5.62
CA GLN A 44 5.10 -6.41 -4.59
C GLN A 44 4.15 -6.00 -3.47
N ARG A 45 3.37 -6.98 -3.03
CA ARG A 45 2.45 -6.80 -1.91
C ARG A 45 3.24 -6.39 -0.67
N LEU A 46 2.66 -5.49 0.12
CA LEU A 46 3.21 -5.17 1.44
C LEU A 46 3.39 -6.47 2.24
N VAL A 47 4.62 -6.71 2.68
CA VAL A 47 4.98 -7.85 3.50
C VAL A 47 5.03 -7.39 4.96
N GLU A 48 4.26 -8.05 5.81
CA GLU A 48 4.32 -7.83 7.25
C GLU A 48 5.69 -8.31 7.76
N PRO A 49 6.42 -7.49 8.54
CA PRO A 49 7.72 -7.89 9.04
C PRO A 49 7.60 -9.07 10.00
N GLU A 50 8.61 -9.94 10.01
CA GLU A 50 8.62 -11.09 10.91
C GLU A 50 9.03 -10.67 12.32
N ARG A 51 8.28 -11.16 13.32
CA ARG A 51 8.59 -10.90 14.72
C ARG A 51 9.92 -11.58 15.09
N PRO A 52 10.87 -10.86 15.72
CA PRO A 52 12.12 -11.47 16.19
C PRO A 52 11.87 -12.61 17.16
N SER A 53 12.63 -13.70 17.00
CA SER A 53 12.52 -14.90 17.81
C SER A 53 13.37 -14.84 19.09
N THR A 54 12.90 -15.47 20.17
CA THR A 54 13.67 -15.65 21.40
C THR A 54 14.48 -16.94 21.45
N THR A 55 14.48 -17.75 20.38
CA THR A 55 15.13 -19.07 20.35
C THR A 55 16.59 -19.02 20.77
N ALA A 56 17.38 -18.07 20.26
CA ALA A 56 18.79 -17.93 20.60
C ALA A 56 19.03 -17.66 22.10
N ILE A 57 18.14 -16.87 22.73
CA ILE A 57 18.18 -16.60 24.18
C ILE A 57 17.92 -17.89 24.97
N HIS A 58 16.92 -18.67 24.56
CA HIS A 58 16.58 -19.94 25.21
C HIS A 58 17.71 -20.96 25.08
N THR A 59 18.30 -21.08 23.89
CA THR A 59 19.44 -21.98 23.63
C THR A 59 20.66 -21.59 24.46
N ALA A 60 21.03 -20.31 24.49
CA ALA A 60 22.15 -19.82 25.29
C ALA A 60 21.94 -20.06 26.81
N ARG A 61 20.70 -19.87 27.28
CA ARG A 61 20.33 -20.12 28.68
C ARG A 61 20.41 -21.59 29.04
N ALA A 62 19.95 -22.48 28.16
CA ALA A 62 20.05 -23.93 28.36
C ALA A 62 21.51 -24.41 28.42
N GLY A 63 22.41 -23.75 27.67
CA GLY A 63 23.85 -24.01 27.71
C GLY A 63 24.59 -23.41 28.92
N GLY A 64 23.91 -22.67 29.80
CA GLY A 64 24.50 -22.09 31.02
C GLY A 64 25.54 -20.98 30.78
N ASN A 65 25.68 -20.48 29.55
CA ASN A 65 26.68 -19.46 29.21
C ASN A 65 26.09 -18.05 29.36
N VAL A 66 26.43 -17.36 30.44
CA VAL A 66 25.92 -16.02 30.78
C VAL A 66 26.25 -14.97 29.72
N GLU A 67 27.48 -14.98 29.17
CA GLU A 67 27.88 -14.03 28.12
C GLU A 67 27.13 -14.27 26.81
N ALA A 68 26.89 -15.54 26.45
CA ALA A 68 26.07 -15.88 25.29
C ALA A 68 24.61 -15.44 25.47
N VAL A 69 24.05 -15.54 26.69
CA VAL A 69 22.70 -15.03 26.99
C VAL A 69 22.65 -13.52 26.83
N LYS A 70 23.65 -12.79 27.37
CA LYS A 70 23.72 -11.33 27.26
C LYS A 70 23.80 -10.89 25.79
N SER A 71 24.68 -11.51 25.02
CA SER A 71 24.84 -11.23 23.59
C SER A 71 23.55 -11.51 22.81
N ALA A 72 22.86 -12.63 23.09
CA ALA A 72 21.59 -12.97 22.45
C ALA A 72 20.47 -11.98 22.80
N MET A 73 20.45 -11.45 24.03
CA MET A 73 19.51 -10.40 24.44
C MET A 73 19.78 -9.07 23.74
N GLU A 74 21.05 -8.69 23.58
CA GLU A 74 21.43 -7.47 22.87
C GLU A 74 21.00 -7.52 21.40
N ILE A 75 21.28 -8.63 20.70
CA ILE A 75 20.83 -8.84 19.31
C ILE A 75 19.31 -8.79 19.22
N TYR A 76 18.60 -9.54 20.06
CA TYR A 76 17.14 -9.53 20.08
C TYR A 76 16.55 -8.14 20.31
N ASN A 77 17.16 -7.33 21.18
CA ASN A 77 16.70 -5.96 21.42
C ASN A 77 16.91 -5.07 20.19
N LEU A 78 18.03 -5.19 19.49
CA LEU A 78 18.27 -4.47 18.24
C LEU A 78 17.27 -4.88 17.16
N ASP A 79 17.09 -6.18 16.93
CA ASP A 79 16.14 -6.73 15.96
C ASP A 79 14.70 -6.31 16.29
N LYS A 80 14.36 -6.23 17.59
CA LYS A 80 13.05 -5.76 18.05
C LYS A 80 12.82 -4.28 17.75
N GLU A 81 13.84 -3.43 17.84
CA GLU A 81 13.70 -2.02 17.46
C GLU A 81 13.56 -1.86 15.95
N VAL A 82 14.32 -2.61 15.15
CA VAL A 82 14.15 -2.66 13.68
C VAL A 82 12.74 -3.13 13.32
N TYR A 83 12.29 -4.25 13.89
CA TYR A 83 10.95 -4.79 13.68
C TYR A 83 9.84 -3.76 13.97
N LYS A 84 9.97 -2.98 15.05
CA LYS A 84 8.96 -1.93 15.36
C LYS A 84 8.91 -0.84 14.30
N ILE A 85 10.06 -0.42 13.79
CA ILE A 85 10.15 0.60 12.74
C ILE A 85 9.50 0.05 11.46
N ASP A 86 9.87 -1.17 11.06
CA ASP A 86 9.33 -1.81 9.87
C ASP A 86 7.82 -2.06 9.99
N LEU A 87 7.35 -2.45 11.18
CA LEU A 87 5.93 -2.68 11.44
C LEU A 87 5.14 -1.37 11.34
N ALA A 88 5.64 -0.29 11.94
CA ALA A 88 5.00 1.02 11.85
C ALA A 88 4.93 1.53 10.39
N ASP A 89 5.98 1.29 9.61
CA ASP A 89 6.01 1.63 8.19
C ASP A 89 5.04 0.76 7.37
N PHE A 90 4.96 -0.54 7.64
CA PHE A 90 3.97 -1.45 7.06
C PHE A 90 2.54 -1.01 7.36
N GLU A 91 2.21 -0.78 8.64
CA GLU A 91 0.87 -0.35 9.08
C GLU A 91 0.47 0.99 8.44
N ARG A 92 1.41 1.94 8.39
CA ARG A 92 1.20 3.24 7.73
C ARG A 92 0.87 3.07 6.25
N GLN A 93 1.64 2.25 5.53
CA GLN A 93 1.40 2.00 4.11
C GLN A 93 0.10 1.23 3.87
N ALA A 94 -0.19 0.21 4.67
CA ALA A 94 -1.44 -0.56 4.59
C ALA A 94 -2.67 0.34 4.78
N LYS A 95 -2.62 1.23 5.79
CA LYS A 95 -3.67 2.23 6.00
C LYS A 95 -3.78 3.20 4.82
N ALA A 96 -2.66 3.71 4.32
CA ALA A 96 -2.65 4.63 3.17
C ALA A 96 -3.27 4.00 1.92
N LEU A 97 -2.98 2.72 1.64
CA LEU A 97 -3.59 1.99 0.53
C LEU A 97 -5.09 1.82 0.72
N SER A 98 -5.55 1.45 1.92
CA SER A 98 -6.97 1.33 2.24
C SER A 98 -7.71 2.68 2.06
N ASP A 99 -7.17 3.75 2.65
CA ASP A 99 -7.74 5.10 2.55
C ASP A 99 -7.78 5.58 1.09
N LEU A 100 -6.77 5.21 0.30
CA LEU A 100 -6.72 5.54 -1.12
C LEU A 100 -7.73 4.72 -1.94
N THR A 101 -7.91 3.43 -1.66
CA THR A 101 -8.95 2.61 -2.30
C THR A 101 -10.33 3.24 -2.09
N THR A 102 -10.67 3.63 -0.86
CA THR A 102 -11.95 4.32 -0.57
C THR A 102 -12.04 5.64 -1.33
N PHE A 103 -10.96 6.44 -1.32
CA PHE A 103 -10.92 7.70 -2.06
C PHE A 103 -11.16 7.49 -3.55
N LEU A 104 -10.51 6.52 -4.18
CA LEU A 104 -10.69 6.20 -5.60
C LEU A 104 -12.15 5.86 -5.90
N GLN A 105 -12.77 4.99 -5.09
CA GLN A 105 -14.17 4.63 -5.26
C GLN A 105 -15.14 5.81 -5.11
N ASP A 106 -14.79 6.81 -4.28
CA ASP A 106 -15.62 7.99 -4.03
C ASP A 106 -15.61 9.02 -5.15
N ILE A 107 -14.54 9.08 -5.95
CA ILE A 107 -14.35 10.10 -6.98
C ILE A 107 -14.54 9.57 -8.42
N ILE A 108 -14.96 8.31 -8.57
CA ILE A 108 -15.34 7.72 -9.85
C ILE A 108 -16.87 7.60 -9.97
N SER A 109 -17.39 7.64 -11.20
CA SER A 109 -18.83 7.48 -11.44
C SER A 109 -19.31 6.07 -11.09
N ALA A 110 -20.57 5.94 -10.66
CA ALA A 110 -21.19 4.64 -10.38
C ALA A 110 -21.14 3.68 -11.59
N HIS A 111 -21.21 4.23 -12.81
CA HIS A 111 -21.04 3.45 -14.04
C HIS A 111 -19.64 2.80 -14.09
N ASN A 112 -18.58 3.56 -13.80
CA ASN A 112 -17.22 3.05 -13.80
C ASN A 112 -16.96 2.02 -12.68
N ILE A 113 -17.63 2.14 -11.52
CA ILE A 113 -17.58 1.16 -10.43
C ILE A 113 -18.04 -0.23 -10.90
N THR A 114 -19.03 -0.32 -11.79
CA THR A 114 -19.54 -1.62 -12.25
C THR A 114 -18.48 -2.48 -12.95
N TYR A 115 -17.46 -1.85 -13.54
CA TYR A 115 -16.35 -2.52 -14.21
C TYR A 115 -15.26 -2.97 -13.25
N LEU A 116 -15.29 -2.52 -12.00
CA LEU A 116 -14.34 -2.90 -10.96
C LEU A 116 -14.81 -4.12 -10.14
N LYS A 117 -16.00 -4.68 -10.42
CA LYS A 117 -16.59 -5.80 -9.66
C LYS A 117 -15.68 -7.03 -9.53
N ASN A 118 -14.90 -7.31 -10.56
CA ASN A 118 -13.98 -8.46 -10.60
C ASN A 118 -12.51 -8.05 -10.45
N VAL A 119 -12.26 -6.79 -10.08
CA VAL A 119 -10.92 -6.24 -9.87
C VAL A 119 -10.61 -6.32 -8.38
N GLU A 120 -9.40 -6.76 -8.05
CA GLU A 120 -8.95 -6.77 -6.66
C GLU A 120 -9.04 -5.35 -6.07
N PRO A 121 -9.49 -5.16 -4.82
CA PRO A 121 -9.68 -3.84 -4.21
C PRO A 121 -8.35 -3.16 -3.81
N HIS A 122 -7.31 -3.36 -4.62
CA HIS A 122 -6.00 -2.75 -4.47
C HIS A 122 -5.87 -1.54 -5.42
N PRO A 123 -5.29 -0.40 -4.99
CA PRO A 123 -5.26 0.81 -5.79
C PRO A 123 -4.63 0.64 -7.17
N TRP A 124 -3.54 -0.15 -7.28
CA TRP A 124 -2.90 -0.44 -8.56
C TRP A 124 -3.84 -1.12 -9.56
N ASP A 125 -4.58 -2.14 -9.11
CA ASP A 125 -5.49 -2.89 -9.98
C ASP A 125 -6.65 -2.01 -10.46
N ILE A 126 -7.20 -1.19 -9.55
CA ILE A 126 -8.24 -0.20 -9.87
C ILE A 126 -7.71 0.81 -10.90
N LEU A 127 -6.54 1.39 -10.65
CA LEU A 127 -5.94 2.40 -11.53
C LEU A 127 -5.64 1.82 -12.92
N ARG A 128 -5.12 0.59 -12.99
CA ARG A 128 -4.84 -0.09 -14.27
C ARG A 128 -6.11 -0.40 -15.05
N ALA A 129 -7.15 -0.90 -14.36
CA ALA A 129 -8.45 -1.18 -14.98
C ALA A 129 -9.10 0.09 -15.55
N LEU A 130 -9.04 1.21 -14.81
CA LEU A 130 -9.57 2.49 -15.27
C LEU A 130 -8.72 3.08 -16.40
N LYS A 131 -7.38 3.00 -16.31
CA LYS A 131 -6.45 3.46 -17.37
C LYS A 131 -6.76 2.79 -18.70
N LYS A 132 -6.91 1.47 -18.71
CA LYS A 132 -7.20 0.69 -19.93
C LYS A 132 -8.46 1.16 -20.66
N ARG A 133 -9.42 1.74 -19.95
CA ARG A 133 -10.72 2.15 -20.48
C ARG A 133 -10.83 3.64 -20.78
N LEU A 134 -10.27 4.47 -19.90
CA LEU A 134 -10.56 5.90 -19.85
C LEU A 134 -9.34 6.77 -20.14
N ALA A 135 -8.12 6.22 -20.07
CA ALA A 135 -6.97 6.98 -20.54
C ALA A 135 -7.13 7.23 -22.04
N PRO A 136 -6.90 8.46 -22.52
CA PRO A 136 -6.81 8.72 -23.94
C PRO A 136 -5.77 7.76 -24.54
N SER A 137 -6.17 7.00 -25.54
CA SER A 137 -5.20 6.40 -26.44
C SER A 137 -4.63 7.56 -27.26
N ASP A 138 -3.32 7.77 -27.23
CA ASP A 138 -2.64 8.64 -28.19
C ASP A 138 -2.86 8.08 -29.60
N THR A 139 -4.02 8.39 -30.17
CA THR A 139 -4.26 8.42 -31.60
C THR A 139 -4.35 9.91 -31.95
N ALA A 140 -3.17 10.52 -32.05
CA ALA A 140 -2.96 11.73 -32.83
C ALA A 140 -2.82 11.36 -34.31
#